data_AF-A0A3D9XGS3-F1
#
_entry.id   AF-A0A3D9XGS3-F1
#
_cell.length_a   1.000
_cell.length_b   1.000
_cell.length_c   1.000
_cell.angle_alpha   90.00
_cell.angle_beta   90.00
_cell.angle_gamma   90.00
#
_symmetry.space_group_name_H-M   'P 1'
#
loop_
_entity.id
_entity.type
_entity.pdbx_description
1 polymer ?
#
loop_
_entity_poly.entity_id
_entity_poly.type
_entity_poly.pdbx_seq_one_letter_code
_entity_poly.pdbx_strand_id
1 'polypeptide(L)'
;MKQRARVSREIEKTFAIICQVPENGGYALPQEIGDPSDDFFNEDEIKSVAHKFRVLSEAIEAEDSAKVSQIVPDHIYRSAILKRYKAAQPPKRSGLVLSIEDYRHNRLFGGKNALDKIERIESSGKVHEFGETPGYLTGTLVKMDFVQRSLSLKLLSGNTVQAVYQDDFEPTLLENARGLIQIHGNIQYNEKNDPTLISDVDDVTELDLSPIAIKQFEVAGSVISVVPPLNFEIELDEDSGMLSSSSDFEILVCAETRPALEDEIDEALRMLWLEYAQENDDALSPKAIELANNLRARFSMDSE
;
A
#
# COMPACT_ATOMS: atom_id res chain seq x y z
N MET A 1 -0.40 -7.22 -28.63
CA MET A 1 0.11 -8.39 -27.90
C MET A 1 0.91 -7.84 -26.72
N LYS A 2 0.30 -7.69 -25.52
CA LYS A 2 1.02 -7.28 -24.31
C LYS A 2 1.81 -8.50 -23.81
N GLN A 3 3.12 -8.48 -23.99
CA GLN A 3 4.01 -9.57 -23.65
C GLN A 3 4.27 -9.53 -22.14
N ARG A 4 3.92 -10.61 -21.45
CA ARG A 4 4.12 -10.76 -20.01
C ARG A 4 5.62 -10.65 -19.69
N ALA A 5 5.97 -9.83 -18.70
CA ALA A 5 7.30 -9.82 -18.09
C ALA A 5 7.50 -11.11 -17.29
N ARG A 6 7.66 -12.26 -17.98
CA ARG A 6 7.93 -13.54 -17.32
C ARG A 6 9.43 -13.72 -17.25
N VAL A 7 9.97 -13.70 -16.03
CA VAL A 7 11.36 -14.07 -15.78
C VAL A 7 11.56 -15.51 -16.24
N SER A 8 12.57 -15.76 -17.07
CA SER A 8 12.85 -17.11 -17.53
C SER A 8 13.39 -17.95 -16.36
N ARG A 9 13.17 -19.26 -16.39
CA ARG A 9 13.76 -20.18 -15.39
C ARG A 9 15.28 -20.09 -15.31
N GLU A 10 15.91 -19.70 -16.41
CA GLU A 10 17.35 -19.49 -16.49
C GLU A 10 17.73 -18.26 -15.66
N ILE A 11 17.06 -17.12 -15.87
CA ILE A 11 17.27 -15.89 -15.07
C ILE A 11 16.94 -16.14 -13.58
N GLU A 12 15.86 -16.85 -13.26
CA GLU A 12 15.50 -17.18 -11.87
C GLU A 12 16.58 -17.98 -11.15
N LYS A 13 17.24 -18.91 -11.85
CA LYS A 13 18.37 -19.67 -11.30
C LYS A 13 19.63 -18.81 -11.19
N THR A 14 19.98 -18.10 -12.24
CA THR A 14 21.22 -17.31 -12.31
C THR A 14 21.23 -16.15 -11.33
N PHE A 15 20.08 -15.53 -11.04
CA PHE A 15 19.98 -14.36 -10.16
C PHE A 15 19.10 -14.62 -8.92
N ALA A 16 19.13 -15.85 -8.41
CA ALA A 16 18.41 -16.21 -7.19
C ALA A 16 18.88 -15.37 -5.98
N ILE A 17 17.95 -15.04 -5.09
CA ILE A 17 18.26 -14.46 -3.78
C ILE A 17 18.46 -15.61 -2.80
N ILE A 18 19.68 -15.78 -2.29
CA ILE A 18 20.01 -16.83 -1.32
C ILE A 18 19.95 -16.25 0.09
N CYS A 19 18.99 -16.74 0.88
CA CYS A 19 18.82 -16.35 2.28
C CYS A 19 19.70 -17.21 3.20
N GLN A 20 20.51 -16.61 4.07
CA GLN A 20 21.33 -17.36 5.05
C GLN A 20 20.71 -17.37 6.47
N VAL A 21 21.44 -17.93 7.44
CA VAL A 21 20.96 -18.15 8.81
C VAL A 21 20.68 -16.82 9.51
N PRO A 22 19.50 -16.63 10.14
CA PRO A 22 19.16 -15.39 10.85
C PRO A 22 20.06 -15.11 12.07
N GLU A 23 20.32 -13.83 12.35
CA GLU A 23 21.04 -13.36 13.55
C GLU A 23 20.06 -12.91 14.67
N ASN A 24 20.53 -12.90 15.93
CA ASN A 24 19.70 -12.50 17.09
C ASN A 24 19.61 -10.96 17.23
N GLY A 25 18.41 -10.44 17.48
CA GLY A 25 18.17 -9.01 17.82
C GLY A 25 17.34 -8.21 16.81
N GLY A 26 16.91 -8.86 15.74
CA GLY A 26 16.10 -8.35 14.64
C GLY A 26 16.16 -9.41 13.53
N TYR A 27 15.14 -9.57 12.71
CA TYR A 27 15.17 -10.59 11.65
C TYR A 27 16.03 -10.09 10.48
N ALA A 28 17.36 -10.12 10.65
CA ALA A 28 18.31 -9.86 9.59
C ALA A 28 18.43 -11.13 8.73
N LEU A 29 17.92 -11.06 7.50
CA LEU A 29 18.03 -12.14 6.53
C LEU A 29 19.12 -11.75 5.51
N PRO A 30 20.37 -12.20 5.68
CA PRO A 30 21.42 -11.92 4.70
C PRO A 30 21.04 -12.52 3.34
N GLN A 31 21.23 -11.73 2.28
CA GLN A 31 20.84 -12.05 0.92
C GLN A 31 22.03 -11.89 -0.02
N GLU A 32 22.29 -12.91 -0.83
CA GLU A 32 23.24 -12.86 -1.94
C GLU A 32 22.50 -12.97 -3.28
N ILE A 33 22.95 -12.21 -4.30
CA ILE A 33 22.40 -12.28 -5.65
C ILE A 33 23.28 -13.22 -6.48
N GLY A 34 22.67 -14.33 -6.91
CA GLY A 34 23.27 -15.33 -7.78
C GLY A 34 23.61 -16.65 -7.08
N ASP A 35 23.66 -17.74 -7.84
CA ASP A 35 23.92 -19.09 -7.31
C ASP A 35 25.36 -19.57 -7.62
N PRO A 36 26.29 -19.51 -6.66
CA PRO A 36 27.70 -19.87 -6.88
C PRO A 36 27.94 -21.33 -7.29
N SER A 37 26.90 -22.17 -7.34
CA SER A 37 26.97 -23.55 -7.81
C SER A 37 26.59 -23.77 -9.29
N ASP A 38 26.18 -22.74 -10.02
CA ASP A 38 25.77 -22.84 -11.44
C ASP A 38 26.95 -22.57 -12.41
N ASP A 39 27.10 -23.40 -13.46
CA ASP A 39 28.22 -23.39 -14.42
C ASP A 39 28.19 -22.17 -15.38
N PHE A 40 27.06 -21.46 -15.48
CA PHE A 40 26.88 -20.25 -16.30
C PHE A 40 27.22 -18.95 -15.55
N PHE A 41 28.18 -19.02 -14.63
CA PHE A 41 28.58 -17.93 -13.74
C PHE A 41 29.31 -16.80 -14.49
N ASN A 42 28.63 -15.66 -14.72
CA ASN A 42 29.25 -14.42 -15.19
C ASN A 42 29.25 -13.35 -14.09
N GLU A 43 30.39 -13.18 -13.43
CA GLU A 43 30.57 -12.26 -12.30
C GLU A 43 30.27 -10.79 -12.68
N ASP A 44 30.55 -10.39 -13.92
CA ASP A 44 30.30 -9.02 -14.39
C ASP A 44 28.80 -8.74 -14.57
N GLU A 45 28.03 -9.75 -15.01
CA GLU A 45 26.58 -9.65 -15.11
C GLU A 45 25.92 -9.58 -13.73
N ILE A 46 26.36 -10.39 -12.77
CA ILE A 46 25.88 -10.33 -11.38
C ILE A 46 26.15 -8.97 -10.76
N LYS A 47 27.38 -8.45 -10.90
CA LYS A 47 27.74 -7.10 -10.44
C LYS A 47 26.86 -6.03 -11.09
N SER A 48 26.57 -6.15 -12.38
CA SER A 48 25.68 -5.23 -13.09
C SER A 48 24.25 -5.26 -12.56
N VAL A 49 23.69 -6.46 -12.32
CA VAL A 49 22.34 -6.63 -11.75
C VAL A 49 22.27 -6.12 -10.32
N ALA A 50 23.24 -6.48 -9.47
CA ALA A 50 23.31 -5.98 -8.10
C ALA A 50 23.44 -4.44 -8.05
N HIS A 51 24.21 -3.86 -8.96
CA HIS A 51 24.31 -2.40 -9.10
C HIS A 51 22.97 -1.78 -9.51
N LYS A 52 22.27 -2.35 -10.50
CA LYS A 52 20.94 -1.88 -10.92
C LYS A 52 19.91 -1.98 -9.79
N PHE A 53 19.91 -3.10 -9.05
CA PHE A 53 19.04 -3.27 -7.88
C PHE A 53 19.30 -2.17 -6.86
N ARG A 54 20.55 -1.96 -6.46
CA ARG A 54 20.95 -0.92 -5.51
C ARG A 54 20.51 0.47 -5.95
N VAL A 55 20.84 0.86 -7.18
CA VAL A 55 20.52 2.20 -7.71
C VAL A 55 19.00 2.38 -7.88
N LEU A 56 18.27 1.30 -8.17
CA LEU A 56 16.81 1.33 -8.21
C LEU A 56 16.20 1.52 -6.82
N SER A 57 16.65 0.76 -5.81
CA SER A 57 16.21 0.92 -4.42
C SER A 57 16.44 2.35 -3.93
N GLU A 58 17.64 2.90 -4.19
CA GLU A 58 17.99 4.29 -3.86
C GLU A 58 17.11 5.31 -4.59
N ALA A 59 16.76 5.06 -5.86
CA ALA A 59 15.89 5.95 -6.63
C ALA A 59 14.45 5.92 -6.11
N ILE A 60 13.96 4.76 -5.68
CA ILE A 60 12.64 4.63 -5.04
C ILE A 60 12.64 5.35 -3.69
N GLU A 61 13.68 5.16 -2.88
CA GLU A 61 13.83 5.83 -1.57
C GLU A 61 13.86 7.36 -1.70
N ALA A 62 14.44 7.88 -2.79
CA ALA A 62 14.53 9.30 -3.10
C ALA A 62 13.31 9.88 -3.85
N GLU A 63 12.27 9.08 -4.11
CA GLU A 63 11.07 9.49 -4.85
C GLU A 63 11.37 10.01 -6.29
N ASP A 64 12.47 9.56 -6.90
CA ASP A 64 12.93 10.03 -8.20
C ASP A 64 12.36 9.19 -9.36
N SER A 65 11.12 9.49 -9.73
CA SER A 65 10.40 8.79 -10.82
C SER A 65 11.13 8.84 -12.17
N ALA A 66 11.83 9.95 -12.47
CA ALA A 66 12.59 10.08 -13.70
C ALA A 66 13.76 9.10 -13.73
N LYS A 67 14.50 8.98 -12.62
CA LYS A 67 15.61 8.02 -12.48
C LYS A 67 15.13 6.58 -12.47
N VAL A 68 14.00 6.27 -11.81
CA VAL A 68 13.37 4.94 -11.89
C VAL A 68 13.04 4.58 -13.35
N SER A 69 12.49 5.53 -14.11
CA SER A 69 12.19 5.34 -15.54
C SER A 69 13.43 5.23 -16.42
N GLN A 70 14.56 5.82 -16.05
CA GLN A 70 15.84 5.64 -16.76
C GLN A 70 16.46 4.25 -16.50
N ILE A 71 16.36 3.73 -15.27
CA ILE A 71 16.91 2.43 -14.89
C ILE A 71 16.06 1.29 -15.48
N VAL A 72 14.73 1.44 -15.43
CA VAL A 72 13.75 0.51 -16.02
C VAL A 72 12.87 1.27 -17.02
N PRO A 73 13.31 1.39 -18.29
CA PRO A 73 12.59 2.13 -19.32
C PRO A 73 11.20 1.55 -19.63
N ASP A 74 11.09 0.23 -19.65
CA ASP A 74 9.85 -0.46 -19.95
C ASP A 74 8.86 -0.34 -18.79
N HIS A 75 7.72 0.29 -19.06
CA HIS A 75 6.65 0.50 -18.09
C HIS A 75 6.08 -0.80 -17.51
N ILE A 76 6.05 -1.90 -18.29
CA ILE A 76 5.51 -3.18 -17.84
C ILE A 76 6.40 -3.74 -16.72
N TYR A 77 7.71 -3.75 -16.95
CA TYR A 77 8.67 -4.23 -15.96
C TYR A 77 8.75 -3.28 -14.76
N ARG A 78 8.65 -1.97 -14.99
CA ARG A 78 8.65 -0.97 -13.92
C ARG A 78 7.47 -1.16 -12.96
N SER A 79 6.25 -1.28 -13.49
CA SER A 79 5.05 -1.55 -12.68
C SER A 79 5.16 -2.89 -11.95
N ALA A 80 5.62 -3.96 -12.64
CA ALA A 80 5.80 -5.26 -12.00
C ALA A 80 6.81 -5.22 -10.84
N ILE A 81 7.90 -4.44 -10.96
CA ILE A 81 8.90 -4.30 -9.90
C ILE A 81 8.34 -3.49 -8.72
N LEU A 82 7.70 -2.34 -8.97
CA LEU A 82 7.12 -1.51 -7.90
C LEU A 82 6.07 -2.29 -7.10
N LYS A 83 5.23 -3.09 -7.78
CA LYS A 83 4.29 -4.00 -7.14
C LYS A 83 4.96 -5.03 -6.22
N ARG A 84 6.16 -5.51 -6.55
CA ARG A 84 6.94 -6.41 -5.67
C ARG A 84 7.50 -5.67 -4.45
N TYR A 85 7.98 -4.44 -4.62
CA TYR A 85 8.40 -3.60 -3.49
C TYR A 85 7.23 -3.32 -2.54
N LYS A 86 6.05 -3.02 -3.09
CA LYS A 86 4.81 -2.79 -2.32
C LYS A 86 4.40 -4.06 -1.56
N ALA A 87 4.34 -5.20 -2.23
CA ALA A 87 3.95 -6.48 -1.63
C ALA A 87 4.92 -6.98 -0.54
N ALA A 88 6.19 -6.53 -0.56
CA ALA A 88 7.16 -6.87 0.48
C ALA A 88 6.99 -6.04 1.76
N GLN A 89 6.27 -4.90 1.71
CA GLN A 89 6.11 -4.06 2.88
C GLN A 89 5.16 -4.69 3.91
N PRO A 90 5.52 -4.65 5.20
CA PRO A 90 4.60 -5.07 6.25
C PRO A 90 3.41 -4.09 6.33
N PRO A 91 2.24 -4.53 6.84
CA PRO A 91 1.12 -3.64 7.10
C PRO A 91 1.52 -2.50 8.05
N LYS A 92 1.01 -1.29 7.82
CA LYS A 92 1.39 -0.03 8.52
C LYS A 92 1.37 -0.15 10.05
N ARG A 93 0.43 -0.94 10.61
CA ARG A 93 0.23 -1.10 12.06
C ARG A 93 0.63 -2.47 12.61
N SER A 94 1.36 -3.28 11.83
CA SER A 94 1.90 -4.57 12.28
C SER A 94 2.98 -4.44 13.37
N GLY A 95 3.56 -3.24 13.54
CA GLY A 95 4.73 -3.02 14.38
C GLY A 95 6.05 -3.50 13.74
N LEU A 96 5.99 -4.02 12.51
CA LEU A 96 7.14 -4.43 11.74
C LEU A 96 7.51 -3.34 10.73
N VAL A 97 8.80 -3.18 10.48
CA VAL A 97 9.34 -2.29 9.45
C VAL A 97 10.32 -3.10 8.62
N LEU A 98 10.23 -2.98 7.30
CA LEU A 98 11.22 -3.54 6.38
C LEU A 98 12.23 -2.46 6.02
N SER A 99 13.52 -2.80 6.14
CA SER A 99 14.63 -2.05 5.56
C SER A 99 15.46 -2.97 4.67
N ILE A 100 15.92 -2.43 3.55
CA ILE A 100 16.90 -3.05 2.66
C ILE A 100 18.19 -2.29 2.86
N GLU A 101 19.25 -3.01 3.22
CA GLU A 101 20.58 -2.46 3.47
C GLU A 101 21.61 -3.11 2.54
N ASP A 102 22.70 -2.40 2.26
CA ASP A 102 23.87 -3.00 1.61
C ASP A 102 24.74 -3.76 2.61
N TYR A 103 25.78 -4.44 2.11
CA TYR A 103 26.76 -5.19 2.92
C TYR A 103 27.55 -4.32 3.91
N ARG A 104 27.44 -2.99 3.82
CA ARG A 104 28.06 -2.01 4.75
C ARG A 104 27.05 -1.42 5.72
N HIS A 105 25.83 -1.96 5.77
CA HIS A 105 24.72 -1.45 6.57
C HIS A 105 24.24 -0.05 6.18
N ASN A 106 24.47 0.36 4.93
CA ASN A 106 23.83 1.57 4.40
C ASN A 106 22.41 1.22 3.99
N ARG A 107 21.42 1.93 4.55
CA ARG A 107 20.02 1.78 4.15
C ARG A 107 19.82 2.25 2.71
N LEU A 108 19.38 1.33 1.85
CA LEU A 108 19.07 1.58 0.45
C LEU A 108 17.62 1.97 0.25
N PHE A 109 16.71 1.33 0.98
CA PHE A 109 15.27 1.55 0.90
C PHE A 109 14.59 1.06 2.18
N GLY A 110 13.48 1.69 2.56
CA GLY A 110 12.59 1.17 3.59
C GLY A 110 12.22 2.22 4.63
N GLY A 111 11.86 1.74 5.83
CA GLY A 111 11.32 2.59 6.89
C GLY A 111 9.80 2.69 6.84
N LYS A 112 9.22 3.47 7.76
CA LYS A 112 7.77 3.56 7.95
C LYS A 112 7.01 4.17 6.75
N ASN A 113 7.68 4.98 5.93
CA ASN A 113 7.11 5.68 4.78
C ASN A 113 7.44 5.03 3.43
N ALA A 114 7.94 3.80 3.43
CA ALA A 114 8.34 3.07 2.24
C ALA A 114 7.19 2.89 1.23
N LEU A 115 5.97 2.65 1.73
CA LEU A 115 4.78 2.43 0.91
C LEU A 115 4.36 3.73 0.20
N ASP A 116 4.28 4.84 0.94
CA ASP A 116 3.92 6.16 0.41
C ASP A 116 4.85 6.61 -0.72
N LYS A 117 6.17 6.33 -0.58
CA LYS A 117 7.16 6.65 -1.61
C LYS A 117 6.91 5.89 -2.91
N ILE A 118 6.55 4.61 -2.81
CA ILE A 118 6.22 3.78 -3.98
C ILE A 118 4.97 4.34 -4.69
N GLU A 119 3.93 4.66 -3.93
CA GLU A 119 2.66 5.16 -4.48
C GLU A 119 2.80 6.51 -5.20
N ARG A 120 3.65 7.41 -4.67
CA ARG A 120 3.99 8.68 -5.33
C ARG A 120 4.68 8.46 -6.68
N ILE A 121 5.60 7.50 -6.77
CA ILE A 121 6.27 7.16 -8.03
C ILE A 121 5.27 6.59 -9.03
N GLU A 122 4.38 5.69 -8.63
CA GLU A 122 3.36 5.11 -9.50
C GLU A 122 2.37 6.16 -10.03
N SER A 123 2.00 7.12 -9.19
CA SER A 123 1.04 8.18 -9.54
C SER A 123 1.62 9.23 -10.51
N SER A 124 2.94 9.46 -10.48
CA SER A 124 3.62 10.47 -11.31
C SER A 124 3.59 10.22 -12.84
N GLY A 125 3.17 9.03 -13.29
CA GLY A 125 3.23 8.61 -14.69
C GLY A 125 1.88 8.41 -15.40
N LYS A 126 0.74 8.60 -14.73
CA LYS A 126 -0.59 8.35 -15.33
C LYS A 126 -1.14 9.63 -15.96
N VAL A 127 -1.22 9.66 -17.29
CA VAL A 127 -1.99 10.66 -18.04
C VAL A 127 -3.35 10.02 -18.36
N HIS A 128 -4.42 10.49 -17.72
CA HIS A 128 -5.76 9.96 -17.96
C HIS A 128 -6.29 10.45 -19.31
N GLU A 129 -6.72 9.52 -20.17
CA GLU A 129 -7.46 9.85 -21.39
C GLU A 129 -8.87 10.36 -21.03
N PHE A 130 -9.38 11.34 -21.78
CA PHE A 130 -10.68 11.96 -21.52
C PHE A 130 -11.82 10.93 -21.55
N GLY A 131 -12.50 10.74 -20.42
CA GLY A 131 -13.68 9.89 -20.28
C GLY A 131 -13.50 8.67 -19.37
N GLU A 132 -12.26 8.36 -18.99
CA GLU A 132 -11.94 7.36 -17.98
C GLU A 132 -11.58 8.04 -16.66
N THR A 133 -12.22 7.64 -15.57
CA THR A 133 -11.90 8.16 -14.23
C THR A 133 -11.18 7.08 -13.44
N PRO A 134 -9.93 7.29 -13.00
CA PRO A 134 -9.29 6.36 -12.09
C PRO A 134 -10.09 6.29 -10.79
N GLY A 135 -10.28 5.10 -10.25
CA GLY A 135 -10.97 4.96 -8.98
C GLY A 135 -11.09 3.53 -8.51
N TYR A 136 -11.61 3.39 -7.30
CA TYR A 136 -11.87 2.11 -6.67
C TYR A 136 -13.32 1.69 -6.85
N LEU A 137 -13.53 0.42 -7.19
CA LEU A 137 -14.85 -0.22 -7.14
C LEU A 137 -14.79 -1.47 -6.28
N THR A 138 -15.75 -1.56 -5.35
CA THR A 138 -15.88 -2.66 -4.41
C THR A 138 -17.04 -3.57 -4.81
N GLY A 139 -16.80 -4.88 -4.82
CA GLY A 139 -17.84 -5.83 -5.18
C GLY A 139 -17.43 -7.29 -5.00
N THR A 140 -18.32 -8.19 -5.42
CA THR A 140 -18.12 -9.64 -5.36
C THR A 140 -17.84 -10.21 -6.75
N LEU A 141 -16.88 -11.12 -6.84
CA LEU A 141 -16.56 -11.81 -8.09
C LEU A 141 -17.71 -12.76 -8.48
N VAL A 142 -18.33 -12.54 -9.64
CA VAL A 142 -19.42 -13.40 -10.15
C VAL A 142 -18.91 -14.42 -11.16
N LYS A 143 -18.10 -13.94 -12.10
CA LYS A 143 -17.60 -14.74 -13.22
C LYS A 143 -16.20 -14.29 -13.59
N MET A 144 -15.38 -15.22 -14.04
CA MET A 144 -14.06 -14.94 -14.59
C MET A 144 -13.87 -15.70 -15.90
N ASP A 145 -13.32 -15.00 -16.90
CA ASP A 145 -12.89 -15.55 -18.19
C ASP A 145 -11.38 -15.37 -18.32
N PHE A 146 -10.66 -16.47 -18.15
CA PHE A 146 -9.19 -16.52 -18.23
C PHE A 146 -8.66 -16.30 -19.66
N VAL A 147 -9.47 -16.62 -20.68
CA VAL A 147 -9.06 -16.48 -22.09
C VAL A 147 -9.11 -15.01 -22.48
N GLN A 148 -10.19 -14.32 -22.10
CA GLN A 148 -10.37 -12.89 -22.35
C GLN A 148 -9.70 -12.00 -21.31
N ARG A 149 -9.17 -12.58 -20.22
CA ARG A 149 -8.64 -11.85 -19.05
C ARG A 149 -9.65 -10.83 -18.53
N SER A 150 -10.89 -11.26 -18.41
CA SER A 150 -11.97 -10.41 -17.95
C SER A 150 -12.75 -11.06 -16.82
N LEU A 151 -13.29 -10.25 -15.95
CA LEU A 151 -14.16 -10.69 -14.86
C LEU A 151 -15.44 -9.86 -14.84
N SER A 152 -16.46 -10.42 -14.19
CA SER A 152 -17.70 -9.73 -13.86
C SER A 152 -17.75 -9.51 -12.36
N LEU A 153 -17.73 -8.25 -11.95
CA LEU A 153 -17.82 -7.80 -10.57
C LEU A 153 -19.24 -7.34 -10.28
N LYS A 154 -19.92 -7.94 -9.30
CA LYS A 154 -21.20 -7.45 -8.81
C LYS A 154 -20.95 -6.44 -7.70
N LEU A 155 -21.29 -5.19 -7.97
CA LEU A 155 -21.18 -4.07 -7.05
C LEU A 155 -22.21 -4.17 -5.93
N LEU A 156 -21.98 -3.41 -4.86
CA LEU A 156 -22.88 -3.26 -3.71
C LEU A 156 -24.25 -2.71 -4.13
N SER A 157 -24.26 -1.77 -5.09
CA SER A 157 -25.47 -1.25 -5.72
C SER A 157 -26.31 -2.29 -6.48
N GLY A 158 -25.78 -3.51 -6.65
CA GLY A 158 -26.42 -4.63 -7.34
C GLY A 158 -26.10 -4.69 -8.84
N ASN A 159 -25.54 -3.63 -9.41
CA ASN A 159 -25.08 -3.59 -10.80
C ASN A 159 -23.87 -4.51 -11.02
N THR A 160 -23.75 -5.08 -12.22
CA THR A 160 -22.59 -5.88 -12.60
C THR A 160 -21.73 -5.11 -13.59
N VAL A 161 -20.43 -5.05 -13.32
CA VAL A 161 -19.44 -4.35 -14.11
C VAL A 161 -18.44 -5.36 -14.66
N GLN A 162 -18.04 -5.17 -15.92
CA GLN A 162 -16.95 -5.97 -16.49
C GLN A 162 -15.62 -5.31 -16.16
N ALA A 163 -14.60 -6.08 -15.79
CA ALA A 163 -13.25 -5.57 -15.60
C ALA A 163 -12.26 -6.38 -16.43
N VAL A 164 -11.29 -5.70 -17.04
CA VAL A 164 -10.19 -6.33 -17.81
C VAL A 164 -8.92 -6.23 -16.99
N TYR A 165 -8.34 -7.38 -16.67
CA TYR A 165 -7.21 -7.49 -15.75
C TYR A 165 -5.97 -8.13 -16.40
N GLN A 166 -4.83 -8.04 -15.72
CA GLN A 166 -3.61 -8.74 -16.08
C GLN A 166 -3.48 -10.05 -15.29
N ASP A 167 -2.86 -11.07 -15.89
CA ASP A 167 -2.84 -12.44 -15.33
C ASP A 167 -2.12 -12.59 -13.98
N ASP A 168 -1.40 -11.56 -13.54
CA ASP A 168 -0.78 -11.46 -12.23
C ASP A 168 -1.78 -11.26 -11.08
N PHE A 169 -3.02 -10.83 -11.36
CA PHE A 169 -4.09 -10.72 -10.35
C PHE A 169 -4.91 -12.01 -10.17
N GLU A 170 -4.75 -13.00 -11.06
CA GLU A 170 -5.50 -14.27 -10.96
C GLU A 170 -5.35 -14.98 -9.61
N PRO A 171 -4.15 -15.06 -8.98
CA PRO A 171 -4.02 -15.69 -7.66
C PRO A 171 -4.88 -15.00 -6.60
N THR A 172 -4.80 -13.67 -6.51
CA THR A 172 -5.58 -12.86 -5.54
C THR A 172 -7.09 -12.98 -5.78
N LEU A 173 -7.51 -12.99 -7.05
CA LEU A 173 -8.92 -13.16 -7.43
C LEU A 173 -9.45 -14.56 -7.08
N LEU A 174 -8.62 -15.60 -7.22
CA LEU A 174 -8.97 -16.98 -6.89
C LEU A 174 -9.01 -17.21 -5.38
N GLU A 175 -8.07 -16.64 -4.63
CA GLU A 175 -8.05 -16.66 -3.17
C GLU A 175 -9.30 -15.98 -2.58
N ASN A 176 -9.75 -14.89 -3.22
CA ASN A 176 -10.88 -14.09 -2.79
C ASN A 176 -12.17 -14.33 -3.59
N ALA A 177 -12.33 -15.50 -4.21
CA ALA A 177 -13.44 -15.77 -5.14
C ALA A 177 -14.86 -15.66 -4.54
N ARG A 178 -14.98 -15.68 -3.21
CA ARG A 178 -16.26 -15.53 -2.47
C ARG A 178 -16.31 -14.28 -1.58
N GLY A 179 -15.21 -13.54 -1.49
CA GLY A 179 -15.09 -12.35 -0.66
C GLY A 179 -15.53 -11.09 -1.39
N LEU A 180 -15.59 -10.00 -0.64
CA LEU A 180 -15.59 -8.67 -1.22
C LEU A 180 -14.16 -8.33 -1.63
N ILE A 181 -14.01 -7.88 -2.87
CA ILE A 181 -12.75 -7.38 -3.40
C ILE A 181 -12.91 -5.93 -3.81
N GLN A 182 -11.83 -5.18 -3.65
CA GLN A 182 -11.71 -3.82 -4.13
C GLN A 182 -10.77 -3.83 -5.34
N ILE A 183 -11.21 -3.24 -6.44
CA ILE A 183 -10.48 -3.16 -7.71
C ILE A 183 -10.21 -1.69 -8.02
N HIS A 184 -8.95 -1.38 -8.29
CA HIS A 184 -8.55 -0.07 -8.82
C HIS A 184 -8.30 -0.17 -10.33
N GLY A 185 -8.75 0.86 -11.06
CA GLY A 185 -8.49 0.98 -12.48
C GLY A 185 -9.23 2.16 -13.07
N ASN A 186 -9.31 2.19 -14.40
CA ASN A 186 -10.00 3.23 -15.14
C ASN A 186 -11.48 2.85 -15.30
N ILE A 187 -12.37 3.62 -14.69
CA ILE A 187 -13.81 3.36 -14.68
C ILE A 187 -14.48 4.15 -15.81
N GLN A 188 -15.25 3.43 -16.63
CA GLN A 188 -16.13 4.00 -17.65
C GLN A 188 -17.58 3.97 -17.18
N TYR A 189 -18.24 5.12 -17.24
CA TYR A 189 -19.62 5.31 -16.81
C TYR A 189 -20.57 5.43 -18.01
N ASN A 190 -21.81 5.00 -17.83
CA ASN A 190 -22.89 5.22 -18.80
C ASN A 190 -23.56 6.60 -18.62
N GLU A 191 -24.56 6.90 -19.45
CA GLU A 191 -25.35 8.15 -19.39
C GLU A 191 -26.11 8.36 -18.05
N LYS A 192 -26.30 7.30 -17.26
CA LYS A 192 -26.92 7.34 -15.92
C LYS A 192 -25.89 7.44 -14.79
N ASN A 193 -24.61 7.56 -15.13
CA ASN A 193 -23.51 7.58 -14.18
C ASN A 193 -23.31 6.25 -13.42
N ASP A 194 -23.79 5.14 -13.97
CA ASP A 194 -23.45 3.81 -13.45
C ASP A 194 -22.15 3.32 -14.12
N PRO A 195 -21.24 2.69 -13.37
CA PRO A 195 -20.05 2.07 -13.94
C PRO A 195 -20.44 0.90 -14.85
N THR A 196 -19.71 0.75 -15.95
CA THR A 196 -19.98 -0.28 -16.98
C THR A 196 -18.77 -1.15 -17.29
N LEU A 197 -17.58 -0.54 -17.30
CA LEU A 197 -16.32 -1.21 -17.59
C LEU A 197 -15.22 -0.65 -16.68
N ILE A 198 -14.34 -1.53 -16.21
CA ILE A 198 -13.06 -1.18 -15.60
C ILE A 198 -11.95 -1.61 -16.56
N SER A 199 -11.26 -0.66 -17.17
CA SER A 199 -10.08 -0.86 -17.99
C SER A 199 -8.81 -0.69 -17.15
N ASP A 200 -7.70 -1.24 -17.66
CA ASP A 200 -6.36 -1.11 -17.08
C ASP A 200 -6.30 -1.28 -15.56
N VAL A 201 -6.90 -2.37 -15.07
CA VAL A 201 -6.82 -2.75 -13.66
C VAL A 201 -5.36 -2.86 -13.23
N ASP A 202 -5.00 -2.10 -12.19
CA ASP A 202 -3.65 -1.99 -11.67
C ASP A 202 -3.53 -2.34 -10.18
N ASP A 203 -4.66 -2.47 -9.47
CA ASP A 203 -4.72 -3.00 -8.12
C ASP A 203 -5.96 -3.87 -7.90
N VAL A 204 -5.78 -4.97 -7.15
CA VAL A 204 -6.87 -5.85 -6.72
C VAL A 204 -6.53 -6.32 -5.32
N THR A 205 -7.38 -5.99 -4.37
CA THR A 205 -7.20 -6.29 -2.95
C THR A 205 -8.45 -6.91 -2.35
N GLU A 206 -8.26 -7.74 -1.33
CA GLU A 206 -9.37 -8.18 -0.48
C GLU A 206 -9.87 -6.98 0.34
N LEU A 207 -11.19 -6.87 0.49
CA LEU A 207 -11.76 -5.88 1.38
C LEU A 207 -11.70 -6.38 2.84
N ASP A 208 -10.69 -5.93 3.57
CA ASP A 208 -10.55 -6.19 5.01
C ASP A 208 -11.29 -5.14 5.85
N LEU A 209 -12.37 -5.56 6.50
CA LEU A 209 -13.18 -4.75 7.43
C LEU A 209 -12.82 -4.98 8.91
N SER A 210 -11.70 -5.65 9.20
CA SER A 210 -11.26 -5.86 10.58
C SER A 210 -11.00 -4.52 11.30
N PRO A 211 -11.26 -4.39 12.60
CA PRO A 211 -11.09 -3.12 13.31
C PRO A 211 -9.63 -2.62 13.27
N ILE A 212 -9.44 -1.31 13.15
CA ILE A 212 -8.13 -0.67 13.23
C ILE A 212 -7.85 -0.33 14.70
N ALA A 213 -6.81 -0.94 15.25
CA ALA A 213 -6.37 -0.66 16.62
C ALA A 213 -5.20 0.33 16.63
N ILE A 214 -5.40 1.50 17.25
CA ILE A 214 -4.38 2.54 17.43
C ILE A 214 -3.78 2.42 18.84
N LYS A 215 -2.52 2.01 18.88
CA LYS A 215 -1.71 1.97 20.12
C LYS A 215 -0.77 3.15 20.25
N GLN A 216 -0.35 3.68 19.11
CA GLN A 216 0.57 4.81 19.02
C GLN A 216 0.35 5.53 17.69
N PHE A 217 0.61 6.83 17.67
CA PHE A 217 0.65 7.65 16.47
C PHE A 217 1.77 8.69 16.58
N GLU A 218 2.20 9.25 15.44
CA GLU A 218 3.32 10.19 15.39
C GLU A 218 2.82 11.62 15.18
N VAL A 219 3.32 12.56 15.96
CA VAL A 219 3.01 14.00 15.84
C VAL A 219 4.33 14.79 15.88
N ALA A 220 4.63 15.54 14.83
CA ALA A 220 5.82 16.41 14.75
C ALA A 220 7.14 15.71 15.16
N GLY A 221 7.32 14.44 14.80
CA GLY A 221 8.49 13.62 15.13
C GLY A 221 8.49 13.03 16.55
N SER A 222 7.44 13.25 17.34
CA SER A 222 7.23 12.60 18.65
C SER A 222 6.23 11.46 18.54
N VAL A 223 6.46 10.38 19.27
CA VAL A 223 5.51 9.26 19.35
C VAL A 223 4.58 9.47 20.54
N ILE A 224 3.28 9.46 20.26
CA ILE A 224 2.22 9.54 21.26
C ILE A 224 1.66 8.14 21.46
N SER A 225 1.74 7.65 22.69
CA SER A 225 1.18 6.37 23.12
C SER A 225 -0.26 6.53 23.58
N VAL A 226 -1.10 5.54 23.26
CA VAL A 226 -2.55 5.55 23.48
C VAL A 226 -2.95 4.42 24.41
N VAL A 227 -3.47 4.75 25.60
CA VAL A 227 -3.81 3.77 26.64
C VAL A 227 -5.22 4.02 27.21
N PRO A 228 -6.13 3.03 27.16
CA PRO A 228 -6.05 1.79 26.36
C PRO A 228 -6.09 2.09 24.85
N PRO A 229 -5.68 1.13 23.98
CA PRO A 229 -5.72 1.31 22.53
C PRO A 229 -7.11 1.74 22.03
N LEU A 230 -7.15 2.69 21.10
CA LEU A 230 -8.39 3.08 20.44
C LEU A 230 -8.70 2.06 19.34
N ASN A 231 -9.95 1.64 19.26
CA ASN A 231 -10.43 0.75 18.19
C ASN A 231 -11.38 1.53 17.30
N PHE A 232 -11.17 1.38 16.01
CA PHE A 232 -11.93 2.00 14.93
C PHE A 232 -12.59 0.86 14.17
N GLU A 233 -13.89 0.68 14.38
CA GLU A 233 -14.69 -0.26 13.59
C GLU A 233 -14.81 0.28 12.17
N ILE A 234 -14.56 -0.56 11.17
CA ILE A 234 -14.65 -0.16 9.77
C ILE A 234 -16.02 -0.59 9.24
N GLU A 235 -16.76 0.38 8.71
CA GLU A 235 -18.02 0.16 8.04
C GLU A 235 -17.89 0.54 6.56
N LEU A 236 -18.42 -0.32 5.69
CA LEU A 236 -18.52 -0.06 4.26
C LEU A 236 -19.86 0.61 3.99
N ASP A 237 -19.83 1.83 3.45
CA ASP A 237 -21.03 2.48 2.94
C ASP A 237 -21.37 1.88 1.57
N GLU A 238 -22.50 1.17 1.49
CA GLU A 238 -22.94 0.48 0.27
C GLU A 238 -23.31 1.44 -0.86
N ASP A 239 -23.71 2.68 -0.54
CA ASP A 239 -24.13 3.67 -1.52
C ASP A 239 -22.93 4.33 -2.20
N SER A 240 -21.92 4.74 -1.42
CA SER A 240 -20.72 5.40 -1.93
C SER A 240 -19.57 4.46 -2.25
N GLY A 241 -19.55 3.25 -1.67
CA GLY A 241 -18.42 2.32 -1.72
C GLY A 241 -17.24 2.73 -0.83
N MET A 242 -17.40 3.79 -0.03
CA MET A 242 -16.37 4.30 0.86
C MET A 242 -16.30 3.50 2.16
N LEU A 243 -15.11 3.44 2.73
CA LEU A 243 -14.93 2.97 4.09
C LEU A 243 -15.07 4.15 5.05
N SER A 244 -15.80 3.94 6.12
CA SER A 244 -15.96 4.92 7.19
C SER A 244 -15.61 4.29 8.52
N SER A 245 -15.13 5.11 9.44
CA SER A 245 -14.95 4.70 10.81
C SER A 245 -15.30 5.83 11.75
N SER A 246 -15.89 5.45 12.88
CA SER A 246 -16.13 6.34 14.00
C SER A 246 -15.54 5.77 15.27
N SER A 247 -15.09 6.64 16.17
CA SER A 247 -14.53 6.23 17.44
C SER A 247 -14.83 7.26 18.53
N ASP A 248 -14.22 7.05 19.70
CA ASP A 248 -14.19 8.01 20.79
C ASP A 248 -13.70 9.38 20.27
N PHE A 249 -14.02 10.44 21.02
CA PHE A 249 -13.65 11.83 20.70
C PHE A 249 -14.35 12.45 19.48
N GLU A 250 -15.52 11.94 19.11
CA GLU A 250 -16.32 12.46 17.98
C GLU A 250 -15.55 12.41 16.64
N ILE A 251 -14.58 11.49 16.50
CA ILE A 251 -13.84 11.27 15.24
C ILE A 251 -14.76 10.54 14.26
N LEU A 252 -14.95 11.13 13.09
CA LEU A 252 -15.60 10.52 11.93
C LEU A 252 -14.71 10.72 10.72
N VAL A 253 -14.24 9.63 10.13
CA VAL A 253 -13.34 9.63 8.97
C VAL A 253 -13.90 8.72 7.89
N CYS A 254 -13.67 9.10 6.63
CA CYS A 254 -14.08 8.31 5.48
C CYS A 254 -12.97 8.32 4.42
N ALA A 255 -12.73 7.17 3.78
CA ALA A 255 -11.74 7.04 2.71
C ALA A 255 -12.09 5.91 1.73
N GLU A 256 -11.50 5.93 0.55
CA GLU A 256 -11.74 4.92 -0.50
C GLU A 256 -11.12 3.57 -0.16
N THR A 257 -9.99 3.56 0.54
CA THR A 257 -9.22 2.34 0.85
C THR A 257 -8.88 2.27 2.33
N ARG A 258 -8.57 1.08 2.83
CA ARG A 258 -8.16 0.88 4.22
C ARG A 258 -6.87 1.67 4.57
N PRO A 259 -5.80 1.67 3.74
CA PRO A 259 -4.62 2.50 4.00
C PRO A 259 -4.95 4.00 4.08
N ALA A 260 -5.78 4.51 3.16
CA ALA A 260 -6.21 5.90 3.19
C ALA A 260 -7.04 6.23 4.44
N LEU A 261 -7.90 5.29 4.89
CA LEU A 261 -8.63 5.45 6.14
C LEU A 261 -7.69 5.51 7.35
N GLU A 262 -6.63 4.69 7.36
CA GLU A 262 -5.61 4.75 8.41
C GLU A 262 -4.86 6.09 8.43
N ASP A 263 -4.63 6.70 7.26
CA ASP A 263 -4.03 8.04 7.15
C ASP A 263 -4.97 9.13 7.69
N GLU A 264 -6.25 9.10 7.33
CA GLU A 264 -7.26 10.04 7.84
C GLU A 264 -7.43 9.93 9.36
N ILE A 265 -7.37 8.71 9.93
CA ILE A 265 -7.37 8.50 11.38
C ILE A 265 -6.14 9.16 12.02
N ASP A 266 -4.94 8.94 11.46
CA ASP A 266 -3.71 9.52 12.00
C ASP A 266 -3.75 11.05 11.96
N GLU A 267 -4.29 11.64 10.89
CA GLU A 267 -4.42 13.09 10.76
C GLU A 267 -5.47 13.67 11.71
N ALA A 268 -6.61 13.01 11.88
CA ALA A 268 -7.61 13.40 12.88
C ALA A 268 -7.04 13.38 14.30
N LEU A 269 -6.28 12.34 14.65
CA LEU A 269 -5.62 12.23 15.97
C LEU A 269 -4.53 13.29 16.17
N ARG A 270 -3.74 13.59 15.13
CA ARG A 270 -2.76 14.70 15.15
C ARG A 270 -3.44 16.03 15.42
N MET A 271 -4.50 16.32 14.69
CA MET A 271 -5.26 17.56 14.85
C MET A 271 -5.81 17.67 16.27
N LEU A 272 -6.44 16.60 16.80
CA LEU A 272 -6.94 16.59 18.18
C LEU A 272 -5.83 16.83 19.21
N TRP A 273 -4.65 16.25 19.01
CA TRP A 273 -3.53 16.45 19.93
C TRP A 273 -2.98 17.88 19.89
N LEU A 274 -2.75 18.41 18.69
CA LEU A 274 -2.15 19.74 18.51
C LEU A 274 -3.11 20.86 18.90
N GLU A 275 -4.36 20.80 18.43
CA GLU A 275 -5.33 21.90 18.57
C GLU A 275 -6.07 21.88 19.92
N TYR A 276 -6.17 20.73 20.59
CA TYR A 276 -6.90 20.61 21.85
C TYR A 276 -6.00 20.17 23.01
N ALA A 277 -5.26 19.06 22.86
CA ALA A 277 -4.51 18.53 24.00
C ALA A 277 -3.29 19.41 24.36
N GLN A 278 -2.63 20.05 23.40
CA GLN A 278 -1.50 20.94 23.65
C GLN A 278 -1.86 22.41 23.88
N GLU A 279 -3.08 22.82 23.50
CA GLU A 279 -3.53 24.20 23.62
C GLU A 279 -3.79 24.59 25.09
N ASN A 280 -3.63 25.87 25.41
CA ASN A 280 -3.92 26.36 26.77
C ASN A 280 -5.43 26.39 27.03
N ASP A 281 -5.86 25.89 28.19
CA ASP A 281 -7.26 25.86 28.60
C ASP A 281 -7.95 27.24 28.53
N ASP A 282 -7.21 28.33 28.74
CA ASP A 282 -7.72 29.71 28.62
C ASP A 282 -8.17 30.09 27.19
N ALA A 283 -7.63 29.42 26.17
CA ALA A 283 -7.97 29.62 24.76
C ALA A 283 -9.12 28.71 24.29
N LEU A 284 -9.54 27.75 25.13
CA LEU A 284 -10.52 26.73 24.78
C LEU A 284 -11.91 27.06 25.32
N SER A 285 -12.93 26.65 24.57
CA SER A 285 -14.31 26.66 25.08
C SER A 285 -14.50 25.62 26.19
N PRO A 286 -15.50 25.75 27.09
CA PRO A 286 -15.72 24.78 28.16
C PRO A 286 -15.85 23.32 27.69
N LYS A 287 -16.53 23.07 26.56
CA LYS A 287 -16.63 21.73 25.96
C LYS A 287 -15.27 21.25 25.39
N ALA A 288 -14.46 22.16 24.86
CA ALA A 288 -13.13 21.85 24.34
C ALA A 288 -12.13 21.54 25.47
N ILE A 289 -12.28 22.14 26.65
CA ILE A 289 -11.49 21.79 27.84
C ILE A 289 -11.81 20.35 28.31
N GLU A 290 -13.09 19.95 28.29
CA GLU A 290 -13.47 18.56 28.60
C GLU A 290 -12.84 17.57 27.61
N LEU A 291 -12.87 17.89 26.32
CA LEU A 291 -12.21 17.10 25.27
C LEU A 291 -10.68 17.03 25.49
N ALA A 292 -10.02 18.16 25.72
CA ALA A 292 -8.59 18.24 25.97
C ALA A 292 -8.17 17.39 27.18
N ASN A 293 -8.93 17.45 28.27
CA ASN A 293 -8.67 16.64 29.46
C ASN A 293 -8.86 15.14 29.20
N ASN A 294 -9.88 14.75 28.43
CA ASN A 294 -10.07 13.35 28.05
C ASN A 294 -8.94 12.83 27.14
N LEU A 295 -8.44 13.66 26.21
CA LEU A 295 -7.30 13.35 25.35
C LEU A 295 -6.02 13.19 26.18
N ARG A 296 -5.70 14.17 27.06
CA ARG A 296 -4.52 14.12 27.96
C ARG A 296 -4.56 12.93 28.94
N ALA A 297 -5.74 12.47 29.32
CA ALA A 297 -5.89 11.29 30.18
C ALA A 297 -5.62 9.96 29.47
N ARG A 298 -5.79 9.93 28.13
CA ARG A 298 -5.68 8.73 27.31
C ARG A 298 -4.36 8.66 26.54
N PHE A 299 -3.78 9.81 26.25
CA PHE A 299 -2.59 9.94 25.42
C PHE A 299 -1.42 10.39 26.28
N SER A 300 -0.30 9.70 26.15
CA SER A 300 0.96 10.06 26.80
C SER A 300 2.04 10.21 25.75
N MET A 301 2.77 11.33 25.81
CA MET A 301 3.98 11.50 25.03
C MET A 301 5.07 10.65 25.70
N ASP A 302 5.56 9.63 25.00
CA ASP A 302 6.67 8.85 25.51
C ASP A 302 7.90 9.77 25.54
N SER A 303 8.41 10.01 26.75
CA SER A 303 9.72 10.64 26.94
C SER A 303 10.75 9.54 26.74
N GLU A 304 11.54 9.61 25.67
CA GLU A 304 12.80 8.84 25.60
C GLU A 304 13.70 9.14 26.82
#